data_AF-A0A7K6NXU0-F1
#
_entry.id   AF-A0A7K6NXU0-F1
#
_cell.length_a   1.000
_cell.length_b   1.000
_cell.length_c   1.000
_cell.angle_alpha   90.00
_cell.angle_beta   90.00
_cell.angle_gamma   90.00
#
_symmetry.space_group_name_H-M   'P 1'
#
loop_
_entity.id
_entity.type
_entity.pdbx_description
1 polymer ?
#
loop_
_entity_poly.entity_id
_entity_poly.type
_entity_poly.pdbx_seq_one_letter_code
_entity_poly.pdbx_strand_id
1 'polypeptide(L)'
;LPSPLLPLLAALGGASERTFVAIKPDGVQRHLVGEITRRFERKGLQLVGLKLLQASEELLKEHYIALRDRPFYSQLVKYMSSGPVVAMVWQGLDVVKTVRTMIGETNPAESRPGTIRGDFCVEVSK
;
A
#
# COMPACT_ATOMS: atom_id res chain seq x y z
N LEU A 1 18.41 6.30 -36.64
CA LEU A 1 17.39 5.57 -35.86
C LEU A 1 17.72 5.77 -34.38
N PRO A 2 16.81 6.28 -33.54
CA PRO A 2 17.12 6.45 -32.12
C PRO A 2 17.27 5.06 -31.48
N SER A 3 18.27 4.92 -30.61
CA SER A 3 18.62 3.65 -29.97
C SER A 3 17.44 3.07 -29.16
N PRO A 4 17.15 1.75 -29.27
CA PRO A 4 16.10 1.09 -28.49
C PRO A 4 16.38 1.09 -26.97
N LEU A 5 17.57 1.54 -26.56
CA LEU A 5 17.99 1.62 -25.16
C LEU A 5 17.57 2.93 -24.46
N LEU A 6 17.17 3.97 -25.19
CA LEU A 6 16.81 5.26 -24.58
C LEU A 6 15.58 5.18 -23.64
N PRO A 7 14.51 4.43 -23.96
CA PRO A 7 13.41 4.18 -23.02
C PRO A 7 13.85 3.39 -21.79
N LEU A 8 14.80 2.46 -21.96
CA LEU A 8 15.34 1.62 -20.90
C LEU A 8 16.22 2.44 -19.93
N LEU A 9 17.05 3.33 -20.46
CA LEU A 9 17.87 4.26 -19.67
C LEU A 9 17.02 5.33 -18.96
N ALA A 10 15.93 5.80 -19.57
CA ALA A 10 14.97 6.68 -18.89
C ALA A 10 14.26 5.97 -17.72
N ALA A 11 13.96 4.67 -17.86
CA ALA A 11 13.44 3.85 -16.76
C ALA A 11 14.47 3.60 -15.65
N LEU A 12 15.76 3.60 -15.96
CA LEU A 12 16.85 3.35 -15.02
C LEU A 12 17.36 4.61 -14.29
N GLY A 13 17.04 5.81 -14.78
CA GLY A 13 17.64 7.07 -14.29
C GLY A 13 16.73 8.05 -13.56
N GLY A 14 15.42 7.79 -13.41
CA GLY A 14 14.45 8.87 -13.12
C GLY A 14 13.62 8.79 -11.85
N ALA A 15 13.58 7.68 -11.11
CA ALA A 15 12.62 7.56 -10.02
C ALA A 15 13.17 6.83 -8.79
N SER A 16 13.88 7.58 -7.95
CA SER A 16 14.31 7.13 -6.62
C SER A 16 13.19 7.18 -5.57
N GLU A 17 12.04 7.79 -5.88
CA GLU A 17 10.94 7.89 -4.92
C GLU A 17 10.42 6.50 -4.57
N ARG A 18 10.24 6.27 -3.27
CA ARG A 18 9.71 5.04 -2.71
C ARG A 18 8.53 5.35 -1.82
N THR A 19 7.56 4.44 -1.80
CA THR A 19 6.44 4.51 -0.87
C THR A 19 6.24 3.18 -0.15
N PHE A 20 5.78 3.29 1.08
CA PHE A 20 5.41 2.15 1.90
C PHE A 20 3.95 1.80 1.69
N VAL A 21 3.66 0.52 1.46
CA VAL A 21 2.31 -0.02 1.37
C VAL A 21 2.18 -1.21 2.30
N ALA A 22 1.14 -1.24 3.11
CA ALA A 22 0.78 -2.39 3.92
C ALA A 22 -0.58 -2.93 3.51
N ILE A 23 -0.62 -4.22 3.16
CA ILE A 23 -1.89 -4.96 3.10
C ILE A 23 -2.21 -5.39 4.52
N LYS A 24 -3.31 -4.84 5.04
CA LYS A 24 -3.81 -5.04 6.40
C LYS A 24 -4.33 -6.48 6.62
N PRO A 25 -4.60 -6.91 7.87
CA PRO A 25 -4.99 -8.28 8.16
C PRO A 25 -6.19 -8.79 7.37
N ASP A 26 -7.21 -7.96 7.16
CA ASP A 26 -8.38 -8.27 6.34
C ASP A 26 -8.03 -8.56 4.88
N GLY A 27 -7.14 -7.77 4.28
CA GLY A 27 -6.67 -7.98 2.90
C GLY A 27 -5.89 -9.29 2.74
N VAL A 28 -5.12 -9.67 3.76
CA VAL A 28 -4.40 -10.95 3.78
C VAL A 28 -5.38 -12.12 3.94
N GLN A 29 -6.29 -12.04 4.92
CA GLN A 29 -7.31 -13.06 5.18
C GLN A 29 -8.24 -13.30 3.99
N ARG A 30 -8.52 -12.25 3.21
CA ARG A 30 -9.36 -12.31 2.01
C ARG A 30 -8.59 -12.68 0.74
N HIS A 31 -7.33 -13.11 0.86
CA HIS A 31 -6.47 -13.53 -0.24
C HIS A 31 -6.25 -12.45 -1.33
N LEU A 32 -6.30 -11.16 -0.96
CA LEU A 32 -6.15 -10.05 -1.91
C LEU A 32 -4.69 -9.66 -2.20
N VAL A 33 -3.71 -10.35 -1.59
CA VAL A 33 -2.29 -10.01 -1.73
C VAL A 33 -1.84 -10.05 -3.19
N GLY A 34 -2.14 -11.15 -3.90
CA GLY A 34 -1.76 -11.28 -5.31
C GLY A 34 -2.44 -10.23 -6.19
N GLU A 35 -3.72 -9.94 -5.94
CA GLU A 35 -4.48 -8.97 -6.74
C GLU A 35 -3.96 -7.53 -6.55
N ILE A 36 -3.65 -7.15 -5.31
CA ILE A 36 -3.10 -5.82 -4.99
C ILE A 36 -1.69 -5.67 -5.59
N THR A 37 -0.81 -6.65 -5.38
CA THR A 37 0.55 -6.64 -5.95
C THR A 37 0.49 -6.54 -7.47
N ARG A 38 -0.34 -7.37 -8.12
CA ARG A 38 -0.54 -7.37 -9.57
C ARG A 38 -0.94 -6.01 -10.12
N ARG A 39 -1.77 -5.24 -9.40
CA ARG A 39 -2.18 -3.89 -9.83
C ARG A 39 -1.00 -2.92 -9.86
N PHE A 40 -0.14 -2.94 -8.85
CA PHE A 40 1.07 -2.09 -8.82
C PHE A 40 2.10 -2.51 -9.87
N GLU A 41 2.33 -3.83 -10.05
CA GLU A 41 3.22 -4.34 -11.10
C GLU A 41 2.74 -3.95 -12.50
N ARG A 42 1.44 -4.12 -12.78
CA ARG A 42 0.85 -3.73 -14.07
C ARG A 42 0.88 -2.24 -14.34
N LYS A 43 0.96 -1.41 -13.29
CA LYS A 43 1.17 0.03 -13.42
C LYS A 43 2.60 0.39 -13.84
N GLY A 44 3.55 -0.55 -13.74
CA GLY A 44 4.97 -0.34 -14.00
C GLY A 44 5.76 0.10 -12.78
N LEU A 45 5.20 -0.06 -11.57
CA LEU A 45 5.94 0.20 -10.33
C LEU A 45 6.87 -0.98 -10.01
N GLN A 46 8.06 -0.69 -9.49
CA GLN A 46 9.02 -1.70 -9.10
C GLN A 46 8.84 -2.09 -7.63
N LEU A 47 8.66 -3.38 -7.35
CA LEU A 47 8.70 -3.90 -5.99
C LEU A 47 10.16 -4.00 -5.52
N VAL A 48 10.53 -3.22 -4.50
CA VAL A 48 11.91 -3.17 -3.97
C VAL A 48 12.04 -3.72 -2.55
N GLY A 49 10.92 -4.11 -1.93
CA GLY A 49 10.91 -4.82 -0.66
C GLY A 49 9.54 -5.43 -0.38
N LEU A 50 9.52 -6.64 0.18
CA LEU A 50 8.29 -7.34 0.58
C LEU A 50 8.57 -8.22 1.80
N LYS A 51 7.67 -8.18 2.80
CA LYS A 51 7.73 -9.03 3.98
C LYS A 51 6.33 -9.34 4.50
N LEU A 52 6.04 -10.62 4.73
CA LEU A 52 4.91 -11.07 5.55
C LEU A 52 5.35 -11.09 7.01
N LEU A 53 4.61 -10.44 7.90
CA LEU A 53 4.91 -10.42 9.33
C LEU A 53 3.65 -10.24 10.17
N GLN A 54 3.69 -10.75 11.41
CA GLN A 54 2.79 -10.32 12.47
C GLN A 54 3.46 -9.12 13.17
N ALA A 55 2.91 -7.91 13.01
CA ALA A 55 3.48 -6.73 13.65
C ALA A 55 3.13 -6.70 15.15
N SER A 56 4.11 -6.40 16.00
CA SER A 56 3.85 -6.24 17.43
C SER A 56 3.09 -4.94 17.72
N GLU A 57 2.38 -4.88 18.84
CA GLU A 57 1.67 -3.65 19.23
C GLU A 57 2.63 -2.48 19.44
N GLU A 58 3.83 -2.72 19.95
CA GLU A 58 4.85 -1.69 20.17
C GLU A 58 5.23 -1.02 18.85
N LEU A 59 5.53 -1.83 17.82
CA LEU A 59 5.84 -1.33 16.48
C LEU A 59 4.67 -0.56 15.87
N LEU A 60 3.43 -1.03 16.06
CA LEU A 60 2.23 -0.38 15.54
C LEU A 60 1.90 0.93 16.27
N LYS A 61 2.15 1.00 17.57
CA LYS A 61 2.02 2.23 18.36
C LYS A 61 3.00 3.30 17.86
N GLU A 62 4.25 2.91 17.60
CA GLU A 62 5.24 3.81 17.01
C GLU A 62 4.83 4.24 15.58
N HIS A 63 4.41 3.30 14.73
CA HIS A 63 3.99 3.58 13.36
C HIS A 63 2.80 4.56 13.30
N TYR A 64 1.84 4.45 14.23
CA TYR A 64 0.65 5.31 14.30
C TYR A 64 0.75 6.43 15.34
N ILE A 65 1.95 6.81 15.80
CA ILE A 65 2.12 7.79 16.88
C ILE A 65 1.43 9.14 16.60
N ALA A 66 1.37 9.55 15.32
CA ALA A 66 0.68 10.77 14.90
C ALA A 66 -0.84 10.74 15.12
N LEU A 67 -1.41 9.56 15.38
CA LEU A 67 -2.83 9.34 15.66
C LEU A 67 -3.12 9.06 17.14
N ARG A 68 -2.13 9.13 18.04
CA ARG A 68 -2.26 8.73 19.45
C ARG A 68 -3.46 9.35 20.18
N ASP A 69 -3.79 10.60 19.85
CA ASP A 69 -4.84 11.38 20.49
C ASP A 69 -6.21 11.20 19.80
N ARG A 70 -6.31 10.34 18.78
CA ARG A 70 -7.55 10.02 18.08
C ARG A 70 -8.33 8.94 18.86
N PRO A 71 -9.67 9.06 18.94
CA PRO A 71 -10.49 8.13 19.73
C PRO A 71 -10.43 6.67 19.24
N PHE A 72 -10.03 6.45 17.98
CA PHE A 72 -9.90 5.12 17.37
C PHE A 72 -8.49 4.52 17.44
N TYR A 73 -7.51 5.20 18.04
CA TYR A 73 -6.10 4.79 18.02
C TYR A 73 -5.87 3.40 18.61
N SER A 74 -6.41 3.13 19.81
CA SER A 74 -6.25 1.84 20.47
C SER A 74 -6.91 0.71 19.68
N GLN A 75 -8.06 0.97 19.05
CA GLN A 75 -8.73 0.00 18.20
C GLN A 75 -7.91 -0.29 16.93
N LEU A 76 -7.37 0.75 16.30
CA LEU A 76 -6.51 0.63 15.10
C LEU A 76 -5.27 -0.23 15.37
N VAL A 77 -4.59 0.01 16.50
CA VAL A 77 -3.41 -0.79 16.89
C VAL A 77 -3.81 -2.26 17.08
N LYS A 78 -4.88 -2.51 17.84
CA LYS A 78 -5.39 -3.87 18.09
C LYS A 78 -5.83 -4.57 16.81
N TYR A 79 -6.47 -3.85 15.91
CA TYR A 79 -6.89 -4.34 14.60
C TYR A 79 -5.66 -4.74 13.77
N MET A 80 -4.67 -3.86 13.67
CA MET A 80 -3.46 -4.11 12.88
C MET A 80 -2.58 -5.24 13.46
N SER A 81 -2.61 -5.47 14.78
CA SER A 81 -1.91 -6.57 15.44
C SER A 81 -2.69 -7.90 15.45
N SER A 82 -3.96 -7.91 15.01
CA SER A 82 -4.84 -9.08 15.07
C SER A 82 -4.47 -10.22 14.11
N GLY A 83 -3.62 -9.95 13.12
CA GLY A 83 -3.24 -10.92 12.09
C GLY A 83 -2.04 -10.49 11.27
N PRO A 84 -1.62 -11.33 10.31
CA PRO A 84 -0.47 -11.04 9.49
C PRO A 84 -0.74 -9.88 8.53
N VAL A 85 0.29 -9.08 8.30
CA VAL A 85 0.31 -8.00 7.31
C VAL A 85 1.38 -8.26 6.26
N VAL A 86 1.13 -7.81 5.03
CA VAL A 86 2.16 -7.79 3.98
C VAL A 86 2.67 -6.37 3.85
N ALA A 87 3.87 -6.13 4.35
CA ALA A 87 4.60 -4.87 4.21
C ALA A 87 5.36 -4.86 2.88
N MET A 88 5.21 -3.79 2.10
CA MET A 88 5.80 -3.64 0.78
C MET A 88 6.42 -2.25 0.61
N VAL A 89 7.46 -2.18 -0.21
CA VAL A 89 8.07 -0.94 -0.68
C VAL A 89 8.02 -0.92 -2.20
N TRP A 90 7.37 0.09 -2.75
CA TRP A 90 7.24 0.30 -4.20
C TRP A 90 8.05 1.53 -4.62
N GLN A 91 8.75 1.42 -5.75
CA GLN A 91 9.57 2.47 -6.34
C GLN A 91 9.03 2.84 -7.73
N GLY A 92 9.04 4.14 -8.05
CA GLY A 92 8.56 4.64 -9.34
C GLY A 92 8.36 6.16 -9.34
N LEU A 93 8.09 6.72 -10.53
CA LEU A 93 7.87 8.15 -10.69
C LEU A 93 6.55 8.55 -10.01
N ASP A 94 6.58 9.57 -9.15
CA ASP A 94 5.44 10.02 -8.35
C ASP A 94 4.72 8.84 -7.65
N VAL A 95 5.47 7.83 -7.19
CA VAL A 95 4.92 6.59 -6.66
C VAL A 95 4.04 6.84 -5.43
N VAL A 96 4.38 7.81 -4.58
CA VAL A 96 3.57 8.14 -3.40
C VAL A 96 2.18 8.61 -3.83
N LYS A 97 2.10 9.55 -4.78
CA LYS A 97 0.83 10.08 -5.31
C LYS A 97 0.08 9.01 -6.08
N THR A 98 0.76 8.31 -6.98
CA THR A 98 0.19 7.27 -7.85
C THR A 98 -0.42 6.14 -7.03
N VAL A 99 0.30 5.64 -6.03
CA VAL A 99 -0.20 4.58 -5.14
C VAL A 99 -1.42 5.04 -4.35
N ARG A 100 -1.44 6.27 -3.82
CA ARG A 100 -2.63 6.81 -3.14
C ARG A 100 -3.85 6.88 -4.07
N THR A 101 -3.67 7.33 -5.31
CA THR A 101 -4.74 7.35 -6.32
C THR A 101 -5.25 5.95 -6.65
N MET A 102 -4.34 4.97 -6.76
CA MET A 102 -4.72 3.58 -7.03
C MET A 102 -5.44 2.92 -5.84
N ILE A 103 -5.05 3.25 -4.61
CA ILE A 103 -5.71 2.73 -3.40
C ILE A 103 -7.14 3.26 -3.29
N GLY A 104 -7.37 4.53 -3.59
CA GLY A 104 -8.65 5.19 -3.38
C GLY A 104 -8.74 5.88 -2.01
N GLU A 105 -9.85 6.60 -1.79
CA GLU A 105 -10.07 7.41 -0.59
C GLU A 105 -10.10 6.59 0.70
N THR A 106 -9.87 7.22 1.85
CA THR A 106 -9.88 6.52 3.16
C THR A 106 -11.22 5.85 3.43
N ASN A 107 -12.31 6.50 3.05
CA ASN A 107 -13.66 5.95 3.09
C ASN A 107 -13.92 5.16 1.79
N PRO A 108 -14.14 3.83 1.84
CA PRO A 108 -14.46 3.06 0.64
C PRO A 108 -15.72 3.53 -0.08
N ALA A 109 -16.70 4.08 0.63
CA ALA A 109 -17.91 4.63 0.04
C ALA A 109 -17.64 5.85 -0.88
N GLU A 110 -16.50 6.53 -0.68
CA GLU A 110 -16.03 7.64 -1.52
C GLU A 110 -14.99 7.19 -2.56
N SER A 111 -14.61 5.91 -2.55
CA SER A 111 -13.63 5.36 -3.48
C SER A 111 -14.27 5.00 -4.81
N ARG A 112 -13.68 5.48 -5.90
CA ARG A 112 -14.21 5.25 -7.25
C ARG A 112 -14.02 3.78 -7.68
N PRO A 113 -14.92 3.22 -8.51
CA PRO A 113 -14.68 1.95 -9.18
C PRO A 113 -13.34 1.93 -9.91
N GLY A 114 -12.61 0.82 -9.82
CA GLY A 114 -11.25 0.65 -10.34
C GLY A 114 -10.13 0.96 -9.33
N THR A 115 -10.44 1.61 -8.21
CA THR A 115 -9.50 1.76 -7.08
C THR A 115 -9.53 0.50 -6.21
N ILE A 116 -8.44 0.22 -5.47
CA ILE A 116 -8.36 -0.97 -4.62
C ILE A 116 -9.48 -0.99 -3.58
N ARG A 117 -9.73 0.14 -2.89
CA ARG A 117 -10.81 0.24 -1.91
C ARG A 117 -12.19 0.24 -2.56
N GLY A 118 -12.37 0.91 -3.69
CA GLY A 118 -13.64 0.93 -4.40
C GLY A 118 -14.05 -0.46 -4.90
N ASP A 119 -13.09 -1.29 -5.30
CA ASP A 119 -13.37 -2.63 -5.82
C ASP A 119 -13.49 -3.69 -4.71
N PHE A 120 -12.81 -3.52 -3.58
CA PHE A 120 -12.63 -4.59 -2.60
C PHE A 120 -13.03 -4.24 -1.16
N CYS A 121 -13.36 -3.00 -0.82
CA CYS A 121 -13.72 -2.61 0.54
C CYS A 121 -15.15 -2.04 0.58
N VAL A 122 -15.86 -2.29 1.69
CA VAL A 122 -17.21 -1.74 1.92
C VAL A 122 -17.18 -0.69 3.02
N GLU A 123 -16.41 -0.92 4.08
CA GLU A 123 -16.35 -0.04 5.26
C GLU A 123 -14.90 0.32 5.61
N VAL A 124 -14.74 1.41 6.36
CA VAL A 124 -13.46 1.79 6.95
C VAL A 124 -13.09 0.77 8.02
N SER A 125 -11.98 0.04 7.84
CA SER A 125 -11.46 -0.88 8.85
C SER A 125 -11.10 -0.12 10.13
N LYS A 126 -11.63 -0.56 11.27
CA LYS A 126 -11.41 0.02 12.60
C LYS A 126 -10.70 -0.96 13.52
#